data_AF-A0A9D5QNQ4-F1
#
_entry.id   AF-A0A9D5QNQ4-F1
#
_cell.length_a   1.000
_cell.length_b   1.000
_cell.length_c   1.000
_cell.angle_alpha   90.00
_cell.angle_beta   90.00
_cell.angle_gamma   90.00
#
_symmetry.space_group_name_H-M   'P 1'
#
loop_
_entity.id
_entity.type
_entity.pdbx_description
1 polymer ?
#
loop_
_entity_poly.entity_id
_entity_poly.type
_entity_poly.pdbx_seq_one_letter_code
_entity_poly.pdbx_strand_id
1 'polypeptide(L)'
;MSKFKIEKDILPSLEAAKGLNVLTTFRSPYISSWYEVANENIKTANILLENNRICHATFFIQQALECIIKGLFLENGVANTSDLESISHYPNKAIRSYYLKVNDKYGVKFCDKIVNVLNKGQNFYEKIDLAAQIANLITEQYNDNLTCKERQLAVTYSPKALGLGITATQEECHLRAYKLYYFQYILTILSYVFNHDVESNARYPQYVDNKTVLTPTSYVGDKVRENLKLVQLLIEHIIKEVTETSWSIVYWADT
;
A
#
# COMPACT_ATOMS: atom_id res chain seq x y z
N MET A 1 -6.16 -12.46 20.92
CA MET A 1 -6.50 -13.40 19.83
C MET A 1 -7.52 -12.73 18.93
N SER A 2 -7.27 -12.67 17.62
CA SER A 2 -8.21 -12.08 16.65
C SER A 2 -9.52 -12.87 16.63
N LYS A 3 -10.67 -12.16 16.64
CA LYS A 3 -12.00 -12.77 16.49
C LYS A 3 -12.25 -13.36 15.10
N PHE A 4 -11.34 -13.13 14.14
CA PHE A 4 -11.56 -13.48 12.74
C PHE A 4 -10.41 -14.33 12.20
N LYS A 5 -10.76 -15.51 11.69
CA LYS A 5 -9.82 -16.35 10.95
C LYS A 5 -9.65 -15.75 9.55
N ILE A 6 -8.53 -15.10 9.32
CA ILE A 6 -8.11 -14.67 7.98
C ILE A 6 -7.62 -15.94 7.26
N GLU A 7 -8.04 -16.12 6.00
CA GLU A 7 -7.59 -17.27 5.20
C GLU A 7 -6.07 -17.30 5.10
N LYS A 8 -5.50 -18.51 5.13
CA LYS A 8 -4.09 -18.73 4.78
C LYS A 8 -3.95 -18.59 3.26
N ASP A 9 -2.75 -18.24 2.78
CA ASP A 9 -2.41 -18.03 1.36
C ASP A 9 -3.01 -16.73 0.78
N ILE A 10 -2.47 -15.60 1.25
CA ILE A 10 -2.85 -14.26 0.80
C ILE A 10 -1.89 -13.79 -0.29
N LEU A 11 -0.60 -13.98 -0.05
CA LEU A 11 0.47 -13.72 -0.99
C LEU A 11 0.62 -14.96 -1.90
N PRO A 12 0.55 -14.82 -3.23
CA PRO A 12 0.85 -15.92 -4.15
C PRO A 12 2.24 -16.49 -3.84
N SER A 13 2.38 -17.82 -3.93
CA SER A 13 3.67 -18.45 -3.74
C SER A 13 4.65 -18.03 -4.84
N LEU A 14 5.95 -18.01 -4.54
CA LEU A 14 6.99 -17.77 -5.56
C LEU A 14 6.92 -18.79 -6.72
N GLU A 15 6.38 -19.99 -6.48
CA GLU A 15 6.19 -21.03 -7.49
C GLU A 15 5.05 -20.71 -8.48
N ALA A 16 4.14 -19.79 -8.12
CA ALA A 16 3.12 -19.28 -9.02
C ALA A 16 3.71 -18.39 -10.14
N ALA A 17 5.04 -18.22 -10.23
CA ALA A 17 5.71 -17.29 -11.16
C ALA A 17 5.33 -17.42 -12.65
N LYS A 18 4.67 -18.50 -13.10
CA LYS A 18 4.12 -18.53 -14.47
C LYS A 18 3.14 -17.36 -14.66
N GLY A 19 3.44 -16.49 -15.63
CA GLY A 19 2.64 -15.30 -15.93
C GLY A 19 3.02 -14.05 -15.12
N LEU A 20 4.10 -14.08 -14.33
CA LEU A 20 4.61 -12.89 -13.65
C LEU A 20 5.25 -11.92 -14.65
N ASN A 21 4.76 -10.70 -14.66
CA ASN A 21 5.21 -9.62 -15.52
C ASN A 21 5.64 -8.42 -14.68
N VAL A 22 6.55 -7.61 -15.25
CA VAL A 22 7.09 -6.41 -14.63
C VAL A 22 6.95 -5.26 -15.62
N LEU A 23 6.34 -4.15 -15.19
CA LEU A 23 6.25 -2.95 -16.01
C LEU A 23 7.60 -2.22 -16.04
N THR A 24 7.94 -1.67 -17.20
CA THR A 24 9.08 -0.77 -17.32
C THR A 24 8.76 0.57 -16.70
N THR A 25 9.68 1.09 -15.90
CA THR A 25 9.54 2.38 -15.22
C THR A 25 10.20 3.51 -16.02
N PHE A 26 9.58 4.69 -15.99
CA PHE A 26 10.16 5.95 -16.43
C PHE A 26 9.94 7.02 -15.36
N ARG A 27 11.02 7.49 -14.74
CA ARG A 27 10.97 8.56 -13.73
C ARG A 27 11.45 9.88 -14.30
N SER A 28 10.56 10.85 -14.37
CA SER A 28 10.87 12.25 -14.68
C SER A 28 10.95 13.09 -13.39
N PRO A 29 11.51 14.30 -13.43
CA PRO A 29 11.48 15.22 -12.29
C PRO A 29 10.06 15.51 -11.78
N TYR A 30 9.07 15.57 -12.68
CA TYR A 30 7.66 15.72 -12.33
C TYR A 30 7.11 14.52 -11.55
N ILE A 31 7.55 13.30 -11.89
CA ILE A 31 7.16 12.09 -11.15
C ILE A 31 7.84 12.06 -9.78
N SER A 32 9.12 12.44 -9.71
CA SER A 32 9.87 12.52 -8.45
C SER A 32 9.23 13.46 -7.44
N SER A 33 8.66 14.59 -7.87
CA SER A 33 8.05 15.55 -6.95
C SER A 33 6.85 14.98 -6.19
N TRP A 34 6.14 13.98 -6.73
CA TRP A 34 5.09 13.28 -5.97
C TRP A 34 5.65 12.54 -4.75
N TYR A 35 6.82 11.92 -4.87
CA TYR A 35 7.47 11.24 -3.75
C TYR A 35 8.07 12.24 -2.75
N GLU A 36 8.55 13.39 -3.23
CA GLU A 36 8.99 14.49 -2.36
C GLU A 36 7.83 15.04 -1.52
N VAL A 37 6.68 15.31 -2.15
CA VAL A 37 5.46 15.73 -1.45
C VAL A 37 4.96 14.65 -0.49
N ALA A 38 5.05 13.36 -0.85
CA ALA A 38 4.73 12.27 0.06
C ALA A 38 5.61 12.29 1.32
N ASN A 39 6.91 12.55 1.16
CA ASN A 39 7.85 12.66 2.27
C ASN A 39 7.55 13.88 3.16
N GLU A 40 7.22 15.02 2.57
CA GLU A 40 6.79 16.21 3.31
C GLU A 40 5.52 15.93 4.12
N ASN A 41 4.52 15.29 3.50
CA ASN A 41 3.28 14.90 4.17
C ASN A 41 3.53 13.99 5.38
N ILE A 42 4.42 12.99 5.27
CA ILE A 42 4.76 12.12 6.41
C ILE A 42 5.48 12.87 7.52
N LYS A 43 6.42 13.77 7.18
CA LYS A 43 7.08 14.63 8.18
C LYS A 43 6.07 15.51 8.92
N THR A 44 5.12 16.10 8.19
CA THR A 44 4.02 16.88 8.80
C THR A 44 3.15 15.99 9.70
N ALA A 45 2.82 14.77 9.26
CA ALA A 45 2.07 13.84 10.09
C ALA A 45 2.81 13.49 11.39
N ASN A 46 4.14 13.34 11.36
CA ASN A 46 4.93 13.06 12.56
C ASN A 46 4.83 14.21 13.58
N ILE A 47 5.07 15.45 13.14
CA ILE A 47 4.93 16.65 13.98
C ILE A 47 3.53 16.70 14.62
N LEU A 48 2.49 16.37 13.84
CA LEU A 48 1.11 16.36 14.34
C LEU A 48 0.86 15.25 15.38
N LEU A 49 1.41 14.05 15.21
CA LEU A 49 1.31 12.98 16.22
C LEU A 49 2.04 13.32 17.52
N GLU A 50 3.21 13.95 17.43
CA GLU A 50 3.96 14.44 18.60
C GLU A 50 3.15 15.48 19.39
N ASN A 51 2.34 16.27 18.69
CA ASN A 51 1.46 17.29 19.27
C ASN A 51 0.02 16.80 19.56
N ASN A 52 -0.21 15.48 19.65
CA ASN A 52 -1.53 14.88 19.93
C ASN A 52 -2.63 15.22 18.89
N ARG A 53 -2.28 15.66 17.68
CA ARG A 53 -3.22 16.01 16.61
C ARG A 53 -3.52 14.81 15.71
N ILE A 54 -4.04 13.73 16.30
CA ILE A 54 -4.22 12.40 15.67
C ILE A 54 -5.01 12.46 14.36
N CYS A 55 -6.16 13.15 14.34
CA CYS A 55 -6.97 13.24 13.12
C CYS A 55 -6.26 13.98 11.98
N HIS A 56 -5.48 15.01 12.31
CA HIS A 56 -4.71 15.76 11.32
C HIS A 56 -3.55 14.91 10.80
N ALA A 57 -2.85 14.20 11.69
CA ALA A 57 -1.81 13.26 11.28
C ALA A 57 -2.34 12.17 10.35
N THR A 58 -3.52 11.61 10.67
CA THR A 58 -4.21 10.61 9.84
C THR A 58 -4.47 11.13 8.43
N PHE A 59 -4.91 12.38 8.30
CA PHE A 59 -5.09 13.01 7.00
C PHE A 59 -3.77 13.14 6.23
N PHE A 60 -2.70 13.61 6.86
CA PHE A 60 -1.42 13.73 6.17
C PHE A 60 -0.82 12.37 5.78
N ILE A 61 -1.08 11.32 6.56
CA ILE A 61 -0.74 9.93 6.19
C ILE A 61 -1.51 9.51 4.92
N GLN A 62 -2.81 9.80 4.84
CA GLN A 62 -3.61 9.55 3.63
C GLN A 62 -3.06 10.32 2.43
N GLN A 63 -2.72 11.60 2.58
CA GLN A 63 -2.14 12.42 1.51
C GLN A 63 -0.80 11.87 1.03
N ALA A 64 0.04 11.37 1.93
CA ALA A 64 1.28 10.71 1.56
C ALA A 64 1.04 9.45 0.72
N LEU A 65 0.09 8.59 1.13
CA LEU A 65 -0.29 7.39 0.38
C LEU A 65 -0.83 7.74 -1.01
N GLU A 66 -1.67 8.76 -1.11
CA GLU A 66 -2.19 9.26 -2.39
C GLU A 66 -1.04 9.69 -3.32
N CYS A 67 -0.09 10.46 -2.80
CA CYS A 67 1.07 10.92 -3.56
C CYS A 67 1.97 9.75 -4.03
N ILE A 68 2.20 8.75 -3.17
CA ILE A 68 2.97 7.54 -3.52
C ILE A 68 2.27 6.80 -4.67
N ILE A 69 0.96 6.58 -4.58
CA ILE A 69 0.19 5.84 -5.61
C ILE A 69 0.17 6.61 -6.93
N LYS A 70 -0.03 7.94 -6.90
CA LYS A 70 0.05 8.80 -8.09
C LYS A 70 1.42 8.72 -8.76
N GLY A 71 2.49 8.86 -7.98
CA GLY A 71 3.87 8.74 -8.47
C GLY A 71 4.12 7.38 -9.12
N LEU A 72 3.77 6.29 -8.43
CA LEU A 72 3.95 4.92 -8.94
C LEU A 72 3.20 4.69 -10.24
N PHE A 73 1.96 5.16 -10.35
CA PHE A 73 1.14 4.92 -11.53
C PHE A 73 1.64 5.70 -12.76
N LEU A 74 2.09 6.93 -12.57
CA LEU A 74 2.75 7.71 -13.62
C LEU A 74 4.07 7.05 -14.05
N GLU A 75 4.89 6.67 -13.07
CA GLU A 75 6.21 6.06 -13.31
C GLU A 75 6.12 4.77 -14.13
N ASN A 76 5.08 3.98 -13.89
CA ASN A 76 4.87 2.70 -14.55
C ASN A 76 3.98 2.81 -15.81
N GLY A 77 3.59 4.02 -16.23
CA GLY A 77 2.73 4.24 -17.39
C GLY A 77 1.31 3.68 -17.25
N VAL A 78 0.88 3.42 -16.00
CA VAL A 78 -0.46 2.91 -15.68
C VAL A 78 -1.49 4.03 -15.78
N ALA A 79 -1.10 5.26 -15.43
CA ALA A 79 -1.93 6.45 -15.48
C ALA A 79 -1.20 7.58 -16.21
N ASN A 80 -1.96 8.48 -16.83
CA ASN A 80 -1.50 9.75 -17.34
C ASN A 80 -1.87 10.88 -16.36
N THR A 81 -1.32 12.09 -16.58
CA THR A 81 -1.61 13.26 -15.74
C THR A 81 -3.11 13.58 -15.64
N SER A 82 -3.88 13.33 -16.71
CA SER A 82 -5.34 13.49 -16.74
C SER A 82 -6.08 12.55 -15.78
N ASP A 83 -5.49 11.39 -15.47
CA ASP A 83 -6.14 10.36 -14.67
C ASP A 83 -5.98 10.61 -13.16
N LEU A 84 -5.08 11.52 -12.77
CA LEU A 84 -4.70 11.75 -11.38
C LEU A 84 -5.85 12.32 -10.53
N GLU A 85 -6.77 13.06 -11.13
CA GLU A 85 -7.97 13.55 -10.43
C GLU A 85 -8.85 12.40 -9.93
N SER A 86 -8.92 11.30 -10.69
CA SER A 86 -9.70 10.11 -10.32
C SER A 86 -9.07 9.29 -9.18
N ILE A 87 -7.77 9.51 -8.93
CA ILE A 87 -7.03 8.89 -7.82
C ILE A 87 -7.27 9.66 -6.52
N SER A 88 -7.46 10.98 -6.62
CA SER A 88 -7.72 11.84 -5.47
C SER A 88 -8.86 11.29 -4.62
N HIS A 89 -8.65 11.24 -3.30
CA HIS A 89 -9.62 10.77 -2.30
C HIS A 89 -9.91 9.25 -2.26
N TYR A 90 -9.70 8.50 -3.34
CA TYR A 90 -9.99 7.06 -3.35
C TYR A 90 -8.80 6.22 -3.83
N PRO A 91 -7.66 6.24 -3.11
CA PRO A 91 -6.46 5.49 -3.49
C PRO A 91 -6.73 3.98 -3.64
N ASN A 92 -7.65 3.43 -2.84
CA ASN A 92 -8.09 2.05 -2.93
C ASN A 92 -8.82 1.72 -4.25
N LYS A 93 -9.67 2.63 -4.74
CA LYS A 93 -10.36 2.46 -6.04
C LYS A 93 -9.35 2.51 -7.18
N ALA A 94 -8.38 3.43 -7.11
CA ALA A 94 -7.31 3.53 -8.09
C ALA A 94 -6.48 2.23 -8.19
N ILE A 95 -6.07 1.67 -7.04
CA ILE A 95 -5.35 0.39 -6.98
C ILE A 95 -6.15 -0.75 -7.60
N ARG A 96 -7.45 -0.87 -7.28
CA ARG A 96 -8.29 -1.90 -7.89
C ARG A 96 -8.42 -1.73 -9.41
N SER A 97 -8.68 -0.50 -9.87
CA SER A 97 -8.77 -0.20 -11.31
C SER A 97 -7.47 -0.54 -12.05
N TYR A 98 -6.33 -0.33 -11.40
CA TYR A 98 -5.03 -0.77 -11.92
C TYR A 98 -4.98 -2.29 -12.10
N TYR A 99 -5.27 -3.07 -11.05
CA TYR A 99 -5.24 -4.53 -11.15
C TYR A 99 -6.14 -5.06 -12.27
N LEU A 100 -7.31 -4.43 -12.47
CA LEU A 100 -8.18 -4.72 -13.61
C LEU A 100 -7.54 -4.38 -14.96
N LYS A 101 -6.90 -3.21 -15.08
CA LYS A 101 -6.26 -2.72 -16.32
C LYS A 101 -5.10 -3.60 -16.78
N VAL A 102 -4.31 -4.14 -15.86
CA VAL A 102 -3.19 -5.05 -16.17
C VAL A 102 -3.56 -6.53 -16.09
N ASN A 103 -4.86 -6.85 -15.91
CA ASN A 103 -5.37 -8.21 -15.79
C ASN A 103 -4.74 -9.03 -14.64
N ASP A 104 -4.39 -8.36 -13.53
CA ASP A 104 -3.88 -9.00 -12.31
C ASP A 104 -5.02 -9.58 -11.46
N LYS A 105 -5.38 -10.83 -11.75
CA LYS A 105 -6.46 -11.52 -11.02
C LYS A 105 -6.13 -11.73 -9.54
N TYR A 106 -4.86 -11.86 -9.18
CA TYR A 106 -4.45 -12.03 -7.77
C TYR A 106 -4.63 -10.73 -7.00
N GLY A 107 -4.22 -9.61 -7.59
CA GLY A 107 -4.44 -8.27 -7.02
C GLY A 107 -5.93 -7.94 -6.85
N VAL A 108 -6.77 -8.24 -7.86
CA VAL A 108 -8.23 -8.04 -7.75
C VAL A 108 -8.84 -8.88 -6.62
N LYS A 109 -8.49 -10.17 -6.54
CA LYS A 109 -8.93 -11.05 -5.45
C LYS A 109 -8.46 -10.54 -4.09
N PHE A 110 -7.24 -10.01 -4.02
CA PHE A 110 -6.69 -9.45 -2.80
C PHE A 110 -7.48 -8.21 -2.35
N CYS A 111 -7.80 -7.29 -3.26
CA CYS A 111 -8.70 -6.17 -2.97
C CYS A 111 -10.04 -6.64 -2.38
N ASP A 112 -10.67 -7.67 -2.96
CA ASP A 112 -11.95 -8.21 -2.45
C ASP A 112 -11.80 -8.79 -1.03
N LYS A 113 -10.71 -9.52 -0.78
CA LYS A 113 -10.38 -10.04 0.56
C LYS A 113 -10.19 -8.92 1.58
N ILE A 114 -9.41 -7.89 1.24
CA ILE A 114 -9.14 -6.75 2.14
C ILE A 114 -10.43 -6.04 2.51
N VAL A 115 -11.29 -5.72 1.54
CA VAL A 115 -12.59 -5.09 1.81
C VAL A 115 -13.42 -5.92 2.75
N ASN A 116 -13.54 -7.23 2.49
CA ASN A 116 -14.35 -8.14 3.30
C ASN A 116 -13.84 -8.26 4.74
N VAL A 117 -12.52 -8.20 4.96
CA VAL A 117 -11.95 -8.23 6.31
C VAL A 117 -12.13 -6.88 7.01
N LEU A 118 -11.78 -5.77 6.36
CA LEU A 118 -11.85 -4.44 6.97
C LEU A 118 -13.28 -3.99 7.26
N ASN A 119 -14.27 -4.42 6.48
CA ASN A 119 -15.69 -4.16 6.75
C ASN A 119 -16.20 -4.81 8.05
N LYS A 120 -15.44 -5.74 8.65
CA LYS A 120 -15.77 -6.30 9.97
C LYS A 120 -15.39 -5.37 11.12
N GLY A 121 -14.52 -4.39 10.87
CA GLY A 121 -14.18 -3.36 11.84
C GLY A 121 -15.24 -2.25 11.88
N GLN A 122 -15.78 -1.98 13.07
CA GLN A 122 -16.85 -1.00 13.28
C GLN A 122 -16.35 0.44 13.25
N ASN A 123 -15.06 0.65 13.48
CA ASN A 123 -14.42 1.96 13.52
C ASN A 123 -13.03 1.90 12.88
N PHE A 124 -12.40 3.07 12.71
CA PHE A 124 -11.08 3.19 12.11
C PHE A 124 -10.00 2.34 12.80
N TYR A 125 -10.10 2.12 14.10
CA TYR A 125 -9.07 1.39 14.86
C TYR A 125 -9.17 -0.08 14.70
N GLU A 126 -10.39 -0.60 14.73
CA GLU A 126 -10.60 -2.00 14.41
C GLU A 126 -10.13 -2.29 12.99
N LYS A 127 -10.31 -1.33 12.06
CA LYS A 127 -9.76 -1.43 10.70
C LYS A 127 -8.23 -1.42 10.69
N ILE A 128 -7.57 -0.53 11.43
CA ILE A 128 -6.11 -0.53 11.59
C ILE A 128 -5.61 -1.85 12.19
N ASP A 129 -6.22 -2.31 13.28
CA ASP A 129 -5.83 -3.55 13.97
C ASP A 129 -6.03 -4.78 13.06
N LEU A 130 -7.10 -4.81 12.26
CA LEU A 130 -7.32 -5.85 11.25
C LEU A 130 -6.29 -5.75 10.12
N ALA A 131 -6.00 -4.55 9.63
CA ALA A 131 -4.97 -4.33 8.62
C ALA A 131 -3.59 -4.78 9.09
N ALA A 132 -3.22 -4.48 10.34
CA ALA A 132 -1.97 -4.94 10.94
C ALA A 132 -1.88 -6.47 10.99
N GLN A 133 -2.98 -7.17 11.31
CA GLN A 133 -3.02 -8.63 11.28
C GLN A 133 -2.81 -9.19 9.86
N ILE A 134 -3.45 -8.59 8.86
CA ILE A 134 -3.25 -9.00 7.46
C ILE A 134 -1.81 -8.73 7.02
N ALA A 135 -1.26 -7.56 7.35
CA ALA A 135 0.11 -7.20 7.04
C ALA A 135 1.11 -8.18 7.69
N ASN A 136 0.90 -8.56 8.96
CA ASN A 136 1.74 -9.55 9.63
C ASN A 136 1.69 -10.92 8.95
N LEU A 137 0.49 -11.39 8.56
CA LEU A 137 0.35 -12.65 7.81
C LEU A 137 1.07 -12.62 6.46
N ILE A 138 0.99 -11.50 5.75
CA ILE A 138 1.70 -11.30 4.48
C ILE A 138 3.21 -11.28 4.71
N THR A 139 3.69 -10.64 5.78
CA THR A 139 5.11 -10.62 6.16
C THR A 139 5.62 -12.01 6.53
N GLU A 140 4.85 -12.80 7.29
CA GLU A 140 5.17 -14.21 7.59
C GLU A 140 5.30 -15.02 6.29
N GLN A 141 4.30 -14.94 5.40
CA GLN A 141 4.32 -15.63 4.10
C GLN A 141 5.47 -15.18 3.20
N TYR A 142 5.80 -13.87 3.23
CA TYR A 142 6.94 -13.33 2.51
C TYR A 142 8.25 -13.96 3.02
N ASN A 143 8.46 -13.97 4.34
CA ASN A 143 9.66 -14.53 4.96
C ASN A 143 9.76 -16.05 4.72
N ASP A 144 8.67 -16.79 4.88
CA ASP A 144 8.66 -18.24 4.62
C ASP A 144 9.07 -18.55 3.18
N ASN A 145 8.52 -17.79 2.22
CA ASN A 145 8.85 -17.94 0.81
C ASN A 145 10.31 -17.58 0.49
N LEU A 146 10.91 -16.60 1.19
CA LEU A 146 12.34 -16.27 1.02
C LEU A 146 13.28 -17.40 1.48
N THR A 147 12.85 -18.21 2.45
CA THR A 147 13.71 -19.28 3.02
C THR A 147 13.68 -20.58 2.24
N CYS A 148 12.79 -20.73 1.26
CA CYS A 148 12.71 -21.94 0.43
C CYS A 148 13.81 -21.93 -0.63
N LYS A 149 14.98 -22.44 -0.25
CA LYS A 149 16.15 -22.64 -1.11
C LYS A 149 15.86 -23.71 -2.17
N GLU A 150 16.39 -23.48 -3.37
CA GLU A 150 16.27 -24.31 -4.58
C GLU A 150 14.92 -24.22 -5.30
N ARG A 151 14.80 -23.24 -6.20
CA ARG A 151 13.67 -23.20 -7.14
C ARG A 151 14.17 -22.89 -8.55
N GLN A 152 13.81 -23.76 -9.49
CA GLN A 152 13.96 -23.49 -10.91
C GLN A 152 13.06 -22.30 -11.27
N LEU A 153 13.68 -21.16 -11.59
CA LEU A 153 12.95 -19.97 -12.01
C LEU A 153 12.38 -20.22 -13.40
N ALA A 154 11.05 -20.36 -13.48
CA ALA A 154 10.34 -20.51 -14.76
C ALA A 154 10.21 -19.18 -15.55
N VAL A 155 10.67 -18.06 -14.98
CA VAL A 155 10.54 -16.71 -15.52
C VAL A 155 11.91 -16.11 -15.75
N THR A 156 12.10 -15.46 -16.89
CA THR A 156 13.25 -14.60 -17.15
C THR A 156 12.86 -13.15 -16.94
N TYR A 157 13.53 -12.49 -16.02
CA TYR A 157 13.36 -11.08 -15.69
C TYR A 157 14.34 -10.21 -16.45
N SER A 158 13.94 -8.97 -16.71
CA SER A 158 14.86 -7.89 -17.09
C SER A 158 15.36 -7.18 -15.83
N PRO A 159 16.67 -7.24 -15.49
CA PRO A 159 17.21 -6.52 -14.34
C PRO A 159 16.89 -5.02 -14.36
N LYS A 160 17.02 -4.40 -15.54
CA LYS A 160 16.73 -2.99 -15.74
C LYS A 160 15.27 -2.66 -15.42
N ALA A 161 14.34 -3.53 -15.81
CA ALA A 161 12.92 -3.35 -15.51
C ALA A 161 12.62 -3.51 -14.02
N LEU A 162 13.55 -3.96 -13.18
CA LEU A 162 13.40 -4.08 -11.73
C LEU A 162 14.23 -3.04 -10.95
N GLY A 163 14.83 -2.08 -11.66
CA GLY A 163 15.76 -1.11 -11.07
C GLY A 163 17.09 -1.71 -10.63
N LEU A 164 17.45 -2.90 -11.14
CA LEU A 164 18.70 -3.59 -10.83
C LEU A 164 19.77 -3.31 -11.89
N GLY A 165 21.04 -3.50 -11.51
CA GLY A 165 22.16 -3.43 -12.44
C GLY A 165 22.07 -4.51 -13.52
N ILE A 166 22.60 -4.24 -14.72
CA ILE A 166 22.53 -5.15 -15.88
C ILE A 166 23.17 -6.52 -15.63
N THR A 167 24.04 -6.63 -14.63
CA THR A 167 24.72 -7.86 -14.22
C THR A 167 23.96 -8.66 -13.17
N ALA A 168 22.79 -8.20 -12.72
CA ALA A 168 22.02 -8.90 -11.70
C ALA A 168 21.57 -10.27 -12.21
N THR A 169 21.71 -11.26 -11.33
CA THR A 169 21.28 -12.63 -11.57
C THR A 169 19.76 -12.73 -11.64
N GLN A 170 19.26 -13.81 -12.22
CA GLN A 170 17.82 -14.08 -12.26
C GLN A 170 17.23 -14.30 -10.87
N GLU A 171 18.02 -14.84 -9.93
CA GLU A 171 17.63 -14.97 -8.52
C GLU A 171 17.45 -13.60 -7.86
N GLU A 172 18.42 -12.68 -8.00
CA GLU A 172 18.29 -11.31 -7.50
C GLU A 172 17.07 -10.60 -8.10
N CYS A 173 16.82 -10.79 -9.40
CA CYS A 173 15.64 -10.25 -10.06
C CYS A 173 14.34 -10.82 -9.50
N HIS A 174 14.28 -12.13 -9.29
CA HIS A 174 13.09 -12.77 -8.74
C HIS A 174 12.79 -12.31 -7.31
N LEU A 175 13.81 -12.25 -6.46
CA LEU A 175 13.70 -11.74 -5.09
C LEU A 175 13.25 -10.27 -5.08
N ARG A 176 13.78 -9.46 -6.00
CA ARG A 176 13.34 -8.07 -6.17
C ARG A 176 11.88 -7.98 -6.60
N ALA A 177 11.46 -8.74 -7.60
CA ALA A 177 10.07 -8.76 -8.07
C ALA A 177 9.10 -9.15 -6.93
N TYR A 178 9.47 -10.16 -6.14
CA TYR A 178 8.66 -10.58 -5.00
C TYR A 178 8.59 -9.54 -3.88
N LYS A 179 9.71 -8.86 -3.57
CA LYS A 179 9.74 -7.72 -2.63
C LYS A 179 8.84 -6.57 -3.11
N LEU A 180 8.87 -6.25 -4.40
CA LEU A 180 8.01 -5.21 -4.98
C LEU A 180 6.53 -5.58 -4.87
N TYR A 181 6.19 -6.84 -5.12
CA TYR A 181 4.82 -7.34 -4.98
C TYR A 181 4.32 -7.34 -3.54
N TYR A 182 5.17 -7.76 -2.59
CA TYR A 182 4.91 -7.63 -1.16
C TYR A 182 4.55 -6.19 -0.79
N PHE A 183 5.34 -5.21 -1.22
CA PHE A 183 5.04 -3.82 -0.90
C PHE A 183 3.80 -3.28 -1.65
N GLN A 184 3.50 -3.74 -2.87
CA GLN A 184 2.24 -3.40 -3.54
C GLN A 184 1.03 -3.87 -2.71
N TYR A 185 1.14 -5.03 -2.07
CA TYR A 185 0.09 -5.56 -1.20
C TYR A 185 -0.03 -4.75 0.09
N ILE A 186 1.08 -4.38 0.71
CA ILE A 186 1.09 -3.46 1.86
C ILE A 186 0.45 -2.12 1.49
N LEU A 187 0.82 -1.53 0.35
CA LEU A 187 0.26 -0.27 -0.12
C LEU A 187 -1.26 -0.39 -0.38
N THR A 188 -1.70 -1.54 -0.92
CA THR A 188 -3.12 -1.84 -1.09
C THR A 188 -3.85 -1.85 0.25
N ILE A 189 -3.34 -2.54 1.28
CA ILE A 189 -3.93 -2.55 2.62
C ILE A 189 -4.07 -1.13 3.16
N LEU A 190 -2.97 -0.35 3.10
CA LEU A 190 -2.95 1.03 3.59
C LEU A 190 -3.95 1.91 2.84
N SER A 191 -4.08 1.74 1.52
CA SER A 191 -5.06 2.51 0.72
C SER A 191 -6.51 2.27 1.14
N TYR A 192 -6.84 1.06 1.60
CA TYR A 192 -8.19 0.73 2.09
C TYR A 192 -8.43 1.22 3.51
N VAL A 193 -7.39 1.23 4.35
CA VAL A 193 -7.48 1.79 5.71
C VAL A 193 -7.59 3.31 5.66
N PHE A 194 -6.79 3.97 4.83
CA PHE A 194 -6.74 5.43 4.69
C PHE A 194 -7.49 5.87 3.43
N ASN A 195 -8.77 5.51 3.33
CA ASN A 195 -9.65 6.01 2.28
C ASN A 195 -10.39 7.28 2.76
N HIS A 196 -11.01 8.03 1.84
CA HIS A 196 -11.73 9.27 2.19
C HIS A 196 -12.89 9.10 3.19
N ASP A 197 -13.45 7.89 3.32
CA ASP A 197 -14.50 7.62 4.31
C ASP A 197 -13.96 7.71 5.75
N VAL A 198 -12.65 7.55 5.93
CA VAL A 198 -11.99 7.75 7.23
C VAL A 198 -11.83 9.23 7.55
N GLU A 199 -11.51 10.07 6.57
CA GLU A 199 -11.38 11.52 6.74
C GLU A 199 -12.71 12.16 7.18
N SER A 200 -13.78 11.86 6.45
CA SER A 200 -15.13 12.38 6.72
C SER A 200 -15.65 12.05 8.13
N ASN A 201 -15.21 10.91 8.68
CA ASN A 201 -15.58 10.46 10.03
C ASN A 201 -14.65 10.97 11.14
N ALA A 202 -13.43 11.41 10.81
CA ALA A 202 -12.41 11.80 11.78
C ALA A 202 -12.26 13.33 11.96
N ARG A 203 -12.61 14.12 10.94
CA ARG A 203 -12.15 15.51 10.83
C ARG A 203 -13.19 16.57 11.12
N TYR A 204 -14.46 16.27 10.86
CA TYR A 204 -15.51 17.27 10.88
C TYR A 204 -16.47 17.06 12.05
N PRO A 205 -16.95 18.13 12.70
CA PRO A 205 -18.10 18.04 13.58
C PRO A 205 -19.22 17.30 12.86
N GLN A 206 -19.72 16.24 13.48
CA GLN A 206 -20.81 15.46 12.92
C GLN A 206 -22.13 15.97 13.51
N TYR A 207 -23.17 16.04 12.68
CA TYR A 207 -24.51 16.33 13.17
C TYR A 207 -25.25 15.00 13.33
N VAL A 208 -25.39 14.54 14.57
CA VAL A 208 -26.01 13.25 14.92
C VAL A 208 -27.13 13.53 15.91
N ASP A 209 -28.33 13.01 15.64
CA ASP A 209 -29.51 13.14 16.52
C ASP A 209 -29.78 14.58 16.99
N ASN A 210 -29.77 15.53 16.04
CA ASN A 210 -29.95 16.98 16.28
C ASN A 210 -28.89 17.62 17.20
N LYS A 211 -27.72 17.01 17.35
CA LYS A 211 -26.61 17.54 18.13
C LYS A 211 -25.32 17.57 17.31
N THR A 212 -24.54 18.61 17.50
CA THR A 212 -23.16 18.66 17.01
C THR A 212 -22.28 17.80 17.92
N VAL A 213 -21.77 16.71 17.39
CA VAL A 213 -20.80 15.84 18.04
C VAL A 213 -19.44 16.20 17.46
N LEU A 214 -18.54 16.74 18.30
CA LEU A 214 -17.12 16.86 17.93
C LEU A 214 -16.55 15.46 17.69
N THR A 215 -15.53 15.35 16.85
CA THR A 215 -14.89 14.07 16.49
C THR A 215 -14.90 13.09 17.68
N PRO A 216 -15.44 11.87 17.52
CA PRO A 216 -15.60 10.95 18.64
C PRO A 216 -14.31 10.83 19.45
N THR A 217 -14.39 10.86 20.79
CA THR A 217 -13.23 10.63 21.68
C THR A 217 -12.59 9.27 21.45
N SER A 218 -13.32 8.32 20.84
CA SER A 218 -12.73 7.09 20.33
C SER A 218 -11.54 7.40 19.44
N TYR A 219 -11.58 8.45 18.60
CA TYR A 219 -10.54 8.89 17.65
C TYR A 219 -9.20 9.36 18.27
N VAL A 220 -9.08 9.32 19.60
CA VAL A 220 -7.91 9.79 20.33
C VAL A 220 -7.54 8.78 21.43
N GLY A 221 -6.38 8.12 21.29
CA GLY A 221 -5.87 7.19 22.31
C GLY A 221 -4.42 6.78 22.07
N ASP A 222 -3.72 6.31 23.10
CA ASP A 222 -2.29 5.99 23.00
C ASP A 222 -2.00 4.82 22.06
N LYS A 223 -2.80 3.75 22.12
CA LYS A 223 -2.69 2.61 21.20
C LYS A 223 -2.80 3.02 19.73
N VAL A 224 -3.65 4.01 19.45
CA VAL A 224 -3.89 4.54 18.10
C VAL A 224 -2.68 5.30 17.62
N ARG A 225 -2.13 6.16 18.48
CA ARG A 225 -0.91 6.89 18.20
C ARG A 225 0.25 5.93 17.93
N GLU A 226 0.40 4.88 18.73
CA GLU A 226 1.42 3.84 18.53
C GLU A 226 1.27 3.15 17.17
N ASN A 227 0.05 2.71 16.84
CA ASN A 227 -0.23 2.11 15.54
C ASN A 227 0.05 3.09 14.37
N LEU A 228 -0.32 4.37 14.50
CA LEU A 228 -0.06 5.37 13.47
C LEU A 228 1.44 5.67 13.32
N LYS A 229 2.23 5.64 14.40
CA LYS A 229 3.69 5.74 14.33
C LYS A 229 4.30 4.55 13.57
N LEU A 230 3.80 3.33 13.79
CA LEU A 230 4.24 2.16 13.02
C LEU A 230 3.88 2.29 11.53
N VAL A 231 2.67 2.78 11.23
CA VAL A 231 2.26 3.08 9.83
C VAL A 231 3.17 4.14 9.20
N GLN A 232 3.54 5.19 9.94
CA GLN A 232 4.47 6.20 9.44
C GLN A 232 5.83 5.60 9.10
N LEU A 233 6.45 4.84 10.01
CA LEU A 233 7.73 4.18 9.76
C LEU A 233 7.68 3.28 8.51
N LEU A 234 6.56 2.57 8.33
CA LEU A 234 6.33 1.74 7.14
C LEU A 234 6.24 2.58 5.86
N ILE A 235 5.54 3.72 5.90
CA ILE A 235 5.43 4.61 4.74
C ILE A 235 6.76 5.30 4.45
N GLU A 236 7.52 5.73 5.46
CA GLU A 236 8.88 6.26 5.30
C GLU A 236 9.78 5.24 4.60
N HIS A 237 9.68 3.96 5.00
CA HIS A 237 10.41 2.88 4.35
C HIS A 237 9.96 2.69 2.89
N ILE A 238 8.65 2.73 2.60
CA ILE A 238 8.11 2.69 1.24
C ILE A 238 8.62 3.86 0.40
N ILE A 239 8.61 5.08 0.95
CA ILE A 239 9.11 6.30 0.30
C ILE A 239 10.60 6.15 -0.02
N LYS A 240 11.39 5.66 0.94
CA LYS A 240 12.81 5.38 0.73
C LYS A 240 13.00 4.36 -0.39
N GLU A 241 12.28 3.25 -0.37
CA GLU A 241 12.35 2.24 -1.42
C GLU A 241 11.97 2.81 -2.80
N VAL A 242 10.85 3.53 -2.93
CA VAL A 242 10.50 4.15 -4.23
C VAL A 242 11.52 5.20 -4.64
N THR A 243 12.11 5.98 -3.73
CA THR A 243 13.02 7.07 -4.14
C THR A 243 14.41 6.56 -4.50
N GLU A 244 14.96 5.61 -3.76
CA GLU A 244 16.30 5.05 -3.99
C GLU A 244 16.33 4.04 -5.14
N THR A 245 15.21 3.37 -5.39
CA THR A 245 15.11 2.34 -6.42
C THR A 245 13.87 2.61 -7.28
N SER A 246 13.95 2.53 -8.61
CA SER A 246 12.73 2.58 -9.41
C SER A 246 11.82 1.43 -8.97
N TRP A 247 10.58 1.76 -8.62
CA TRP A 247 9.63 0.76 -8.18
C TRP A 247 8.78 0.36 -9.35
N SER A 248 9.13 -0.80 -9.89
CA SER A 248 8.41 -1.42 -10.97
C SER A 248 7.21 -2.17 -10.46
N ILE A 249 6.09 -1.96 -11.11
CA ILE A 249 4.86 -2.66 -10.79
C ILE A 249 4.96 -4.09 -11.33
N VAL A 250 4.69 -5.04 -10.43
CA VAL A 250 4.70 -6.48 -10.67
C VAL A 250 3.26 -7.00 -10.69
N TYR A 251 2.92 -7.84 -11.68
CA TYR A 251 1.57 -8.36 -11.86
C TYR A 251 1.56 -9.75 -12.50
N TRP A 252 0.50 -10.52 -12.25
CA TRP A 252 0.26 -11.81 -12.89
C TRP A 252 -0.76 -11.68 -14.00
N ALA A 253 -0.33 -11.84 -15.25
CA ALA A 253 -1.24 -11.98 -16.38
C ALA A 253 -1.46 -13.47 -16.66
N ASP A 254 -2.72 -13.89 -16.77
CA ASP A 254 -3.03 -15.21 -17.34
C ASP A 254 -2.53 -15.23 -18.79
N THR A 255 -1.54 -16.08 -19.07
CA THR A 255 -1.12 -16.46 -20.43
C THR A 255 -2.03 -17.52 -21.00
#